data_AF-A0A0D2RUM4-F1
#
_entry.id   AF-A0A0D2RUM4-F1
#
_cell.length_a   1.000
_cell.length_b   1.000
_cell.length_c   1.000
_cell.angle_alpha   90.00
_cell.angle_beta   90.00
_cell.angle_gamma   90.00
#
_symmetry.space_group_name_H-M   'P 1'
#
loop_
_entity.id
_entity.type
_entity.pdbx_description
1 polymer ?
#
loop_
_entity_poly.entity_id
_entity_poly.type
_entity_poly.pdbx_seq_one_letter_code
_entity_poly.pdbx_strand_id
1 'polypeptide(L)'
;MEHPYVPRDLQLPGYVPVSLSQSTILTVYGLSSLLVVSLVWFLSGRSRSISKLDRLLMCWWAFTGLTHIILEGYFAFSPEFYKDKTGFYLAEVWKEYSKGDSRYAGRDSAIVAVEGMTSVLEGPPCLLAVCYCQRKRI
;
A
#
# COMPACT_ATOMS: atom_id res chain seq x y z
N MET A 1 -2.27 -26.09 -13.59
CA MET A 1 -1.70 -24.73 -13.66
C MET A 1 -1.05 -24.46 -12.33
N GLU A 2 0.27 -24.21 -12.31
CA GLU A 2 0.99 -23.95 -11.05
C GLU A 2 0.61 -22.61 -10.43
N HIS A 3 0.27 -21.59 -11.24
CA HIS A 3 -0.20 -20.28 -10.80
C HIS A 3 -1.16 -19.62 -11.82
N PRO A 4 -1.94 -18.59 -11.44
CA PRO A 4 -2.90 -17.91 -12.32
C PRO A 4 -2.30 -16.81 -13.20
N TYR A 5 -1.05 -16.41 -12.95
CA TYR A 5 -0.33 -15.29 -13.59
C TYR A 5 0.01 -15.49 -15.06
N VAL A 6 0.36 -14.39 -15.74
CA VAL A 6 0.74 -14.34 -17.17
C VAL A 6 2.15 -13.72 -17.31
N PRO A 7 3.10 -14.36 -18.00
CA PRO A 7 2.93 -15.56 -18.82
C PRO A 7 2.86 -16.85 -17.99
N ARG A 8 2.33 -17.93 -18.59
CA ARG A 8 2.04 -19.21 -17.90
C ARG A 8 3.27 -20.05 -17.59
N ASP A 9 4.40 -19.71 -18.19
CA ASP A 9 5.72 -20.32 -18.01
C ASP A 9 6.58 -19.57 -16.97
N LEU A 10 6.03 -18.53 -16.33
CA LEU A 10 6.69 -17.82 -15.24
C LEU A 10 7.05 -18.79 -14.11
N GLN A 11 8.31 -18.78 -13.68
CA GLN A 11 8.78 -19.72 -12.67
C GLN A 11 8.56 -19.16 -11.27
N LEU A 12 7.59 -19.69 -10.54
CA LEU A 12 7.27 -19.31 -9.16
C LEU A 12 7.35 -20.54 -8.23
N PRO A 13 8.56 -21.03 -7.94
CA PRO A 13 8.73 -22.22 -7.11
C PRO A 13 8.13 -21.98 -5.73
N GLY A 14 7.30 -22.91 -5.25
CA GLY A 14 6.66 -22.78 -3.94
C GLY A 14 5.50 -21.79 -3.90
N TYR A 15 4.95 -21.39 -5.05
CA TYR A 15 3.74 -20.58 -5.13
C TYR A 15 2.60 -21.16 -4.29
N VAL A 16 1.96 -20.28 -3.53
CA VAL A 16 0.77 -20.58 -2.72
C VAL A 16 -0.38 -19.71 -3.23
N PRO A 17 -1.55 -20.28 -3.56
CA PRO A 17 -2.72 -19.51 -3.95
C PRO A 17 -3.14 -18.45 -2.93
N VAL A 18 -3.84 -17.42 -3.42
CA VAL A 18 -4.56 -16.48 -2.55
C VAL A 18 -5.59 -17.28 -1.75
N SER A 19 -5.53 -17.16 -0.43
CA SER A 19 -6.45 -17.79 0.54
C SER A 19 -7.62 -16.86 0.90
N LEU A 20 -7.42 -15.54 0.85
CA LEU A 20 -8.47 -14.55 1.11
C LEU A 20 -9.33 -14.30 -0.13
N SER A 21 -10.62 -14.04 0.09
CA SER A 21 -11.49 -13.61 -1.00
C SER A 21 -11.15 -12.17 -1.43
N GLN A 22 -11.36 -11.85 -2.71
CA GLN A 22 -11.19 -10.49 -3.22
C GLN A 22 -12.01 -9.46 -2.44
N SER A 23 -13.24 -9.80 -2.05
CA SER A 23 -14.10 -8.91 -1.26
C SER A 23 -13.49 -8.66 0.12
N THR A 24 -12.96 -9.68 0.80
CA THR A 24 -12.23 -9.49 2.07
C THR A 24 -11.06 -8.54 1.91
N ILE A 25 -10.25 -8.72 0.86
CA ILE A 25 -9.10 -7.86 0.57
C ILE A 25 -9.56 -6.40 0.40
N LEU A 26 -10.56 -6.17 -0.46
CA LEU A 26 -11.10 -4.85 -0.76
C LEU A 26 -11.77 -4.21 0.47
N THR A 27 -12.52 -4.98 1.26
CA THR A 27 -13.19 -4.47 2.47
C THR A 27 -12.17 -4.02 3.51
N VAL A 28 -11.15 -4.84 3.80
CA VAL A 28 -10.12 -4.45 4.78
C VAL A 28 -9.34 -3.23 4.29
N TYR A 29 -8.96 -3.19 3.01
CA TYR A 29 -8.27 -2.04 2.42
C TYR A 29 -9.13 -0.77 2.49
N GLY A 30 -10.39 -0.87 2.06
CA GLY A 30 -11.34 0.23 2.06
C GLY A 30 -11.62 0.77 3.47
N LEU A 31 -11.88 -0.10 4.44
CA LEU A 31 -12.12 0.30 5.83
C LEU A 31 -10.88 0.93 6.48
N SER A 32 -9.69 0.37 6.22
CA SER A 32 -8.43 0.94 6.72
C SER A 32 -8.17 2.33 6.14
N SER A 33 -8.43 2.49 4.83
CA SER A 33 -8.30 3.77 4.12
C SER A 33 -9.27 4.82 4.67
N LEU A 34 -10.54 4.44 4.86
CA LEU A 34 -11.55 5.29 5.46
C LEU A 34 -11.21 5.69 6.89
N LEU A 35 -10.66 4.77 7.68
CA LEU A 35 -10.21 5.04 9.05
C LEU A 35 -9.09 6.09 9.07
N VAL A 36 -8.06 5.93 8.23
CA VAL A 36 -6.95 6.90 8.12
C VAL A 36 -7.47 8.28 7.74
N VAL A 37 -8.27 8.38 6.67
CA VAL A 37 -8.82 9.65 6.20
C VAL A 37 -9.70 10.29 7.27
N SER A 38 -10.56 9.51 7.92
CA SER A 38 -11.46 10.00 8.97
C SER A 38 -10.68 10.49 10.20
N LEU A 39 -9.62 9.78 10.60
CA LEU A 39 -8.77 10.16 11.72
C LEU A 39 -8.04 11.48 11.43
N VAL A 40 -7.41 11.61 10.26
CA VAL A 40 -6.71 12.85 9.86
C VAL A 40 -7.69 14.02 9.73
N TRP A 41 -8.88 13.77 9.17
CA TRP A 41 -9.92 14.79 9.08
C TRP A 41 -10.39 15.26 10.45
N PHE A 42 -10.64 14.34 11.38
CA PHE A 42 -11.08 14.65 12.74
C PHE A 42 -10.00 15.41 13.52
N LEU A 43 -8.76 14.91 13.51
CA LEU A 43 -7.64 15.53 14.23
C LEU A 43 -7.31 16.93 13.70
N SER A 44 -7.27 17.10 12.38
CA SER A 44 -7.03 18.42 11.77
C SER A 44 -8.16 19.41 12.04
N GLY A 45 -9.41 18.94 12.21
CA GLY A 45 -10.57 19.76 12.57
C GLY A 45 -10.52 20.36 13.97
N ARG A 46 -9.63 19.87 14.85
CA ARG A 46 -9.42 20.46 16.19
C ARG A 46 -8.71 21.82 16.14
N SER A 47 -8.01 22.12 15.05
CA SER A 47 -7.38 23.42 14.84
C SER A 47 -8.27 24.32 13.99
N ARG A 48 -8.61 25.50 14.51
CA ARG A 48 -9.41 26.51 13.78
C ARG A 48 -8.61 27.26 12.71
N SER A 49 -7.30 27.10 12.70
CA SER A 49 -6.37 27.86 11.84
C SER A 49 -6.10 27.19 10.49
N ILE A 50 -6.46 25.91 10.34
CA ILE A 50 -6.17 25.09 9.15
C ILE A 50 -7.35 25.19 8.15
N SER A 51 -7.05 25.52 6.89
CA SER A 51 -8.09 25.63 5.86
C SER A 51 -8.68 24.26 5.48
N LYS A 52 -9.90 24.23 4.93
CA LYS A 52 -10.50 22.97 4.45
C LYS A 52 -9.65 22.30 3.36
N LEU A 53 -9.01 23.09 2.49
CA LEU A 53 -8.11 22.59 1.45
C LEU A 53 -6.90 21.90 2.08
N ASP A 54 -6.25 22.54 3.05
CA ASP A 54 -5.09 21.95 3.74
C ASP A 54 -5.47 20.65 4.44
N ARG A 55 -6.68 20.56 5.00
CA ARG A 55 -7.19 19.32 5.62
C ARG A 55 -7.39 18.20 4.59
N LEU A 56 -7.92 18.52 3.41
CA LEU A 56 -8.04 17.55 2.31
C LEU A 56 -6.66 17.08 1.84
N LEU A 57 -5.71 18.01 1.68
CA LEU A 57 -4.33 17.67 1.33
C LEU A 57 -3.67 16.82 2.40
N MET A 58 -3.88 17.10 3.69
CA MET A 58 -3.39 16.25 4.78
C MET A 58 -3.96 14.83 4.69
N CYS A 59 -5.24 14.66 4.35
CA CYS A 59 -5.84 13.34 4.16
C CYS A 59 -5.21 12.61 2.97
N TRP A 60 -5.04 13.31 1.84
CA TRP A 60 -4.35 12.80 0.65
C TRP A 60 -2.94 12.33 0.99
N TRP A 61 -2.11 13.20 1.57
CA TRP A 61 -0.72 12.88 1.90
C TRP A 61 -0.59 11.76 2.93
N ALA A 62 -1.48 11.70 3.93
CA ALA A 62 -1.48 10.60 4.89
C ALA A 62 -1.81 9.26 4.21
N PHE A 63 -2.85 9.23 3.38
CA PHE A 63 -3.24 8.04 2.64
C PHE A 63 -2.15 7.56 1.68
N THR A 64 -1.61 8.48 0.86
CA THR A 64 -0.52 8.20 -0.09
C THR A 64 0.74 7.72 0.65
N GLY A 65 1.16 8.42 1.70
CA GLY A 65 2.36 8.06 2.45
C GLY A 65 2.28 6.67 3.09
N LEU A 66 1.13 6.32 3.67
CA LEU A 66 0.92 5.00 4.26
C LEU A 66 0.83 3.89 3.20
N THR A 67 0.25 4.17 2.03
CA THR A 67 0.24 3.22 0.90
C THR A 67 1.65 2.87 0.47
N HIS A 68 2.50 3.88 0.21
CA HIS A 68 3.90 3.65 -0.18
C HIS A 68 4.69 2.90 0.91
N ILE A 69 4.54 3.30 2.18
CA ILE A 69 5.33 2.69 3.27
C ILE A 69 4.84 1.26 3.56
N ILE A 70 3.54 1.04 3.67
CA ILE A 70 2.98 -0.25 4.13
C ILE A 70 2.82 -1.24 2.98
N LEU A 71 2.15 -0.86 1.88
CA LEU A 71 1.90 -1.78 0.78
C LEU A 71 3.15 -2.00 -0.05
N GLU A 72 3.70 -0.92 -0.61
CA GLU A 72 4.86 -1.00 -1.53
C GLU A 72 6.13 -1.37 -0.78
N GLY A 73 6.32 -0.82 0.43
CA GLY A 73 7.40 -1.23 1.32
C GLY A 73 7.36 -2.73 1.64
N TYR A 74 6.19 -3.27 1.98
CA TYR A 74 6.07 -4.72 2.19
C TYR A 74 6.46 -5.51 0.92
N PHE A 75 6.01 -5.09 -0.26
CA PHE A 75 6.40 -5.74 -1.52
C PHE A 75 7.90 -5.65 -1.78
N ALA A 76 8.51 -4.49 -1.60
CA ALA A 76 9.93 -4.27 -1.83
C ALA A 76 10.80 -5.16 -0.92
N PHE A 77 10.42 -5.29 0.35
CA PHE A 77 11.18 -6.00 1.38
C PHE A 77 10.75 -7.46 1.62
N SER A 78 9.67 -7.94 0.99
CA SER A 78 9.18 -9.32 1.12
C SER A 78 9.22 -10.04 -0.24
N PRO A 79 10.41 -10.37 -0.77
CA PRO A 79 10.55 -10.95 -2.12
C PRO A 79 9.84 -12.28 -2.31
N GLU A 80 9.55 -12.98 -1.21
CA GLU A 80 8.95 -14.31 -1.18
C GLU A 80 7.48 -14.30 -0.75
N PHE A 81 6.78 -13.16 -0.86
CA PHE A 81 5.39 -13.02 -0.43
C PHE A 81 4.45 -14.06 -1.08
N TYR A 82 4.74 -14.49 -2.32
CA TYR A 82 3.93 -15.47 -3.06
C TYR A 82 4.05 -16.89 -2.50
N LYS A 83 5.03 -17.14 -1.62
CA LYS A 83 5.20 -18.41 -0.88
C LYS A 83 4.49 -18.43 0.46
N ASP A 84 3.87 -17.32 0.88
CA ASP A 84 3.21 -17.24 2.19
C ASP A 84 2.01 -18.21 2.28
N LYS A 85 2.06 -19.05 3.33
CA LYS A 85 1.03 -20.03 3.69
C LYS A 85 0.18 -19.58 4.86
N THR A 86 0.57 -18.51 5.54
CA THR A 86 -0.11 -18.05 6.76
C THR A 86 -1.38 -17.28 6.47
N GLY A 87 -1.55 -16.80 5.24
CA GLY A 87 -2.65 -15.92 4.87
C GLY A 87 -2.40 -14.50 5.37
N PHE A 88 -1.13 -14.09 5.48
CA PHE A 88 -0.79 -12.74 5.92
C PHE A 88 -1.34 -11.72 4.93
N TYR A 89 -2.11 -10.76 5.45
CA TYR A 89 -2.93 -9.87 4.62
C TYR A 89 -2.16 -9.17 3.50
N LEU A 90 -0.96 -8.64 3.75
CA LEU A 90 -0.18 -7.95 2.70
C LEU A 90 0.36 -8.91 1.64
N ALA A 91 0.68 -10.16 2.02
CA ALA A 91 1.04 -11.19 1.04
C ALA A 91 -0.16 -11.51 0.14
N GLU A 92 -1.34 -11.62 0.72
CA GLU A 92 -2.59 -11.87 0.01
C GLU A 92 -2.95 -10.73 -0.96
N VAL A 93 -2.80 -9.47 -0.53
CA VAL A 93 -2.96 -8.27 -1.38
C VAL A 93 -2.06 -8.37 -2.60
N TRP A 94 -0.76 -8.64 -2.41
CA TRP A 94 0.18 -8.68 -3.54
C TRP A 94 0.01 -9.91 -4.43
N LYS A 95 -0.37 -11.06 -3.87
CA LYS A 95 -0.74 -12.23 -4.66
C LYS A 95 -1.97 -11.96 -5.53
N GLU A 96 -2.96 -11.24 -4.99
CA GLU A 96 -4.15 -10.83 -5.74
C GLU A 96 -3.82 -9.78 -6.80
N TYR A 97 -3.10 -8.73 -6.43
CA TYR A 97 -2.68 -7.65 -7.33
C TYR A 97 -1.85 -8.17 -8.50
N SER A 98 -1.00 -9.16 -8.27
CA SER A 98 -0.18 -9.80 -9.30
C SER A 98 -0.99 -10.52 -10.39
N LYS A 99 -2.29 -10.77 -10.18
CA LYS A 99 -3.17 -11.26 -11.25
C LYS A 99 -3.44 -10.20 -12.31
N GLY A 100 -3.46 -8.92 -11.91
CA GLY A 100 -3.59 -7.77 -12.82
C GLY A 100 -2.27 -7.43 -13.52
N ASP A 101 -1.15 -7.53 -12.81
CA ASP A 101 0.19 -7.39 -13.37
C ASP A 101 1.16 -8.40 -12.74
N SER A 102 1.47 -9.45 -13.49
CA SER A 102 2.25 -10.58 -13.00
C SER A 102 3.73 -10.28 -12.82
N ARG A 103 4.21 -9.11 -13.27
CA ARG A 103 5.58 -8.65 -13.02
C ARG A 103 5.85 -8.43 -11.53
N TYR A 104 4.81 -8.20 -10.72
CA TYR A 104 4.94 -8.12 -9.27
C TYR A 104 5.30 -9.49 -8.66
N ALA A 105 4.53 -10.54 -8.97
CA ALA A 105 4.88 -11.91 -8.55
C ALA A 105 6.24 -12.36 -9.14
N GLY A 106 6.50 -12.01 -10.39
CA GLY A 106 7.76 -12.29 -11.08
C GLY A 106 8.94 -11.42 -10.63
N ARG A 107 8.72 -10.45 -9.72
CA ARG A 107 9.77 -9.58 -9.17
C ARG A 107 10.58 -8.85 -10.25
N ASP A 108 9.91 -8.31 -11.27
CA ASP A 108 10.56 -7.53 -12.32
C ASP A 108 11.42 -6.40 -11.73
N SER A 109 12.67 -6.29 -12.18
CA SER A 109 13.65 -5.38 -11.58
C SER A 109 13.22 -3.90 -11.62
N ALA A 110 12.52 -3.46 -12.66
CA ALA A 110 12.06 -2.08 -12.77
C ALA A 110 10.91 -1.81 -11.79
N ILE A 111 9.96 -2.75 -11.68
CA ILE A 111 8.87 -2.67 -10.70
C ILE A 111 9.46 -2.63 -9.28
N VAL A 112 10.34 -3.57 -8.94
CA VAL A 112 10.98 -3.60 -7.61
C VAL A 112 11.74 -2.32 -7.29
N ALA A 113 12.47 -1.76 -8.27
CA ALA A 113 13.19 -0.51 -8.08
C ALA A 113 12.26 0.68 -7.85
N VAL A 114 11.19 0.81 -8.64
CA VAL A 114 10.21 1.89 -8.50
C VAL A 114 9.51 1.80 -7.15
N GLU A 115 8.93 0.65 -6.81
CA GLU A 115 8.22 0.43 -5.54
C GLU A 115 9.16 0.57 -4.32
N GLY A 116 10.42 0.19 -4.49
CA GLY A 116 11.47 0.44 -3.50
C GLY A 116 11.74 1.92 -3.30
N MET A 117 11.86 2.70 -4.39
CA MET A 117 12.06 4.15 -4.30
C MET A 117 10.85 4.87 -3.72
N THR A 118 9.64 4.56 -4.16
CA THR A 118 8.41 5.19 -3.66
C THR A 118 8.22 4.88 -2.16
N SER A 119 8.45 3.64 -1.73
CA SER A 119 8.34 3.27 -0.31
C SER A 119 9.31 4.00 0.61
N VAL A 120 10.56 4.24 0.18
CA VAL A 120 11.60 4.87 1.03
C VAL A 120 11.81 6.37 0.80
N LEU A 121 11.50 6.89 -0.39
CA LEU A 121 11.74 8.28 -0.77
C LEU A 121 10.45 9.09 -0.91
N GLU A 122 9.32 8.51 -1.33
CA GLU A 122 8.07 9.26 -1.51
C GLU A 122 7.15 9.15 -0.30
N GLY A 123 7.03 7.94 0.27
CA GLY A 123 6.20 7.67 1.45
C GLY A 123 6.54 8.56 2.66
N PRO A 124 7.80 8.62 3.11
CA PRO A 124 8.16 9.40 4.30
C PRO A 124 7.92 10.91 4.13
N PRO A 125 8.30 11.57 3.01
CA PRO A 125 7.95 12.97 2.79
C PRO A 125 6.46 13.27 2.77
N CYS A 126 5.61 12.35 2.28
CA CYS A 126 4.17 12.51 2.36
C CYS A 126 3.69 12.63 3.82
N LEU A 127 4.19 11.77 4.72
CA LEU A 127 3.86 11.87 6.15
C LEU A 127 4.43 13.13 6.80
N LEU A 128 5.65 13.55 6.41
CA LEU A 128 6.23 14.81 6.87
C LEU A 128 5.41 16.02 6.42
N ALA A 129 4.82 16.00 5.22
CA ALA A 129 3.94 17.05 4.72
C ALA A 129 2.70 17.21 5.61
N VAL A 130 2.12 16.11 6.10
CA VAL A 130 1.00 16.13 7.06
C VAL A 130 1.42 16.83 8.35
N CYS A 131 2.56 16.45 8.93
CA CYS A 131 3.09 17.08 10.14
C CYS A 131 3.39 18.57 9.95
N TYR A 132 3.90 18.95 8.78
CA TYR A 132 4.21 20.33 8.44
C TYR A 132 2.95 21.18 8.33
N CYS A 133 1.92 20.72 7.61
CA CYS A 133 0.62 21.39 7.50
C CYS A 133 -0.02 21.64 8.88
N GLN A 134 0.14 20.70 9.81
CA GLN A 134 -0.35 20.85 11.18
C GLN A 134 0.42 21.90 11.99
N ARG A 135 1.74 22.03 11.79
CA ARG A 135 2.60 22.97 12.54
C ARG A 135 2.59 24.39 12.00
N LYS A 136 2.39 24.59 10.69
CA LYS A 136 2.54 25.90 10.04
C LYS A 136 1.55 26.98 10.51
N ARG A 137 0.59 26.63 11.37
CA ARG A 137 -0.57 27.48 11.73
C ARG A 137 -1.02 27.34 13.20
N ILE A 138 -0.17 26.78 14.06
CA ILE A 138 -0.23 26.98 15.52
C ILE A 138 0.49 28.29 15.82
#